data_AF-A0A1T4PVU4-F1
#
_entry.id   AF-A0A1T4PVU4-F1
#
_cell.length_a   1.000
_cell.length_b   1.000
_cell.length_c   1.000
_cell.angle_alpha   90.00
_cell.angle_beta   90.00
_cell.angle_gamma   90.00
#
_symmetry.space_group_name_H-M   'P 1'
#
loop_
_entity.id
_entity.type
_entity.pdbx_description
1 polymer ?
#
loop_
_entity_poly.entity_id
_entity_poly.type
_entity_poly.pdbx_seq_one_letter_code
_entity_poly.pdbx_strand_id
1 'polypeptide(L)'
;MGLRGDNEKLFMRDVKTLISDNLYAPTIDQLNDLHEGLVNDEGIRSIMREFSKLSKSRNDLALNAYDSLRKKLREVGIYSLCTNAENEPLWTHYSTDHTGFVIEYDLDFLEKSLNYNLYMPLINIIKVNYTDNPPTVNFDDLFGNNKESFLRLFLGNKEKKWSYEEEIRFITEPSGTIRIDHRAITGIYFGYKMDDSEIDCIMRGLKGRGLSYYKMVLNKDRFGLTAVKIPDKYNNTELYIPNKIDYELNEIFLDSIYPPAQLTYKDKLIEALEIVRYDPLITDIDIATIDMDQDNQPIFKIFAETIYPLAPRREYKFGLCDDGSLISLN
;
A
#
# COMPACT_ATOMS: atom_id res chain seq x y z
N MET A 1 4.40 1.47 -10.96
CA MET A 1 3.21 1.49 -11.86
C MET A 1 3.35 2.67 -12.82
N GLY A 2 3.18 2.44 -14.12
CA GLY A 2 3.06 3.52 -15.11
C GLY A 2 1.65 4.10 -15.08
N LEU A 3 1.54 5.42 -15.04
CA LEU A 3 0.26 6.12 -15.05
C LEU A 3 0.24 7.13 -16.20
N ARG A 4 -0.47 6.79 -17.26
CA ARG A 4 -1.09 7.75 -18.19
C ARG A 4 -2.15 7.01 -18.99
N GLY A 5 -3.34 7.60 -19.09
CA GLY A 5 -4.29 7.19 -20.13
C GLY A 5 -4.22 8.12 -21.34
N ASP A 6 -4.75 7.66 -22.47
CA ASP A 6 -4.49 8.19 -23.83
C ASP A 6 -5.00 9.61 -24.12
N ASN A 7 -5.52 10.33 -23.13
CA ASN A 7 -5.99 11.71 -23.30
C ASN A 7 -5.74 12.58 -22.06
N GLU A 8 -5.87 13.90 -22.25
CA GLU A 8 -5.66 14.92 -21.22
C GLU A 8 -6.52 14.69 -19.97
N LYS A 9 -7.76 14.18 -20.12
CA LYS A 9 -8.63 13.88 -18.98
C LYS A 9 -8.07 12.74 -18.12
N LEU A 10 -7.53 11.70 -18.74
CA LEU A 10 -6.93 10.57 -18.04
C LEU A 10 -5.60 10.95 -17.40
N PHE A 11 -4.77 11.74 -18.09
CA PHE A 11 -3.57 12.34 -17.48
C PHE A 11 -3.93 13.12 -16.21
N MET A 12 -4.90 14.04 -16.30
CA MET A 12 -5.31 14.82 -15.14
C MET A 12 -5.97 13.99 -14.03
N ARG A 13 -6.63 12.88 -14.36
CA ARG A 13 -7.11 11.91 -13.35
C ARG A 13 -5.92 11.34 -12.58
N ASP A 14 -4.90 10.85 -13.29
CA ASP A 14 -3.74 10.19 -12.69
C ASP A 14 -2.93 11.15 -11.82
N VAL A 15 -2.71 12.37 -12.31
CA VAL A 15 -2.07 13.45 -11.53
C VAL A 15 -2.87 13.77 -10.27
N LYS A 16 -4.21 13.87 -10.35
CA LYS A 16 -5.05 14.14 -9.17
C LYS A 16 -5.00 13.01 -8.15
N THR A 17 -5.05 11.76 -8.59
CA THR A 17 -4.91 10.59 -7.73
C THR A 17 -3.59 10.65 -6.95
N LEU A 18 -2.48 10.91 -7.66
CA LEU A 18 -1.16 11.05 -7.05
C LEU A 18 -1.06 12.24 -6.08
N ILE A 19 -1.55 13.42 -6.45
CA ILE A 19 -1.55 14.62 -5.57
C ILE A 19 -2.40 14.42 -4.31
N SER A 20 -3.42 13.55 -4.39
CA SER A 20 -4.29 13.25 -3.27
C SER A 20 -3.78 12.10 -2.40
N ASP A 21 -2.54 11.66 -2.64
CA ASP A 21 -1.88 10.56 -1.95
C ASP A 21 -2.73 9.28 -1.97
N ASN A 22 -3.35 9.00 -3.12
CA ASN A 22 -4.25 7.86 -3.30
C ASN A 22 -3.66 6.84 -4.30
N LEU A 23 -3.96 5.57 -4.05
CA LEU A 23 -3.81 4.45 -4.98
C LEU A 23 -5.21 4.00 -5.41
N TYR A 24 -5.35 3.49 -6.64
CA TYR A 24 -6.59 2.85 -7.07
C TYR A 24 -6.30 1.40 -7.42
N ALA A 25 -6.84 0.48 -6.61
CA ALA A 25 -6.72 -0.95 -6.76
C ALA A 25 -7.96 -1.50 -7.48
N PRO A 26 -7.93 -1.69 -8.81
CA PRO A 26 -9.06 -2.26 -9.56
C PRO A 26 -9.33 -3.72 -9.18
N THR A 27 -10.49 -4.25 -9.56
CA THR A 27 -10.74 -5.69 -9.47
C THR A 27 -9.94 -6.47 -10.50
N ILE A 28 -9.78 -7.77 -10.28
CA ILE A 28 -9.05 -8.67 -11.17
C ILE A 28 -9.57 -8.65 -12.62
N ASP A 29 -10.87 -8.40 -12.81
CA ASP A 29 -11.51 -8.34 -14.13
C ASP A 29 -11.15 -7.10 -14.95
N GLN A 30 -10.57 -6.08 -14.31
CA GLN A 30 -10.15 -4.84 -14.94
C GLN A 30 -8.65 -4.83 -15.25
N LEU A 31 -7.92 -5.90 -14.91
CA LEU A 31 -6.52 -6.10 -15.29
C LEU A 31 -6.42 -6.48 -16.78
N ASN A 32 -5.23 -6.33 -17.34
CA ASN A 32 -5.01 -6.47 -18.78
C ASN A 32 -4.78 -7.91 -19.26
N ASP A 33 -4.34 -8.82 -18.39
CA ASP A 33 -4.14 -10.23 -18.75
C ASP A 33 -5.49 -10.99 -18.65
N LEU A 34 -5.86 -11.68 -19.73
CA LEU A 34 -7.10 -12.44 -19.83
C LEU A 34 -7.11 -13.70 -18.94
N HIS A 35 -5.92 -14.16 -18.51
CA HIS A 35 -5.76 -15.35 -17.67
C HIS A 35 -5.63 -15.03 -16.17
N GLU A 36 -5.88 -13.78 -15.77
CA GLU A 36 -5.79 -13.36 -14.37
C GLU A 36 -6.72 -14.18 -13.47
N GLY A 37 -6.14 -14.77 -12.42
CA GLY A 37 -6.86 -15.60 -11.44
C GLY A 37 -7.39 -16.94 -11.98
N LEU A 38 -6.89 -17.38 -13.13
CA LEU A 38 -7.14 -18.70 -13.66
C LEU A 38 -6.46 -19.77 -12.79
N VAL A 39 -7.23 -20.76 -12.36
CA VAL A 39 -6.78 -21.89 -11.55
C VAL A 39 -7.44 -23.17 -12.06
N ASN A 40 -6.79 -24.31 -11.87
CA ASN A 40 -7.40 -25.62 -12.09
C ASN A 40 -8.07 -26.12 -10.80
N ASP A 41 -9.39 -25.97 -10.72
CA ASP A 41 -10.21 -26.37 -9.56
C ASP A 41 -11.12 -27.59 -9.84
N GLU A 42 -10.90 -28.31 -10.95
CA GLU A 42 -11.77 -29.42 -11.36
C GLU A 42 -11.77 -30.56 -10.31
N GLY A 43 -10.59 -30.91 -9.79
CA GLY A 43 -10.43 -31.96 -8.80
C GLY A 43 -11.20 -31.66 -7.50
N ILE A 44 -11.05 -30.44 -6.96
CA ILE A 44 -11.75 -30.05 -5.73
C ILE A 44 -13.27 -30.00 -5.95
N ARG A 45 -13.72 -29.45 -7.09
CA ARG A 45 -15.14 -29.43 -7.45
C ARG A 45 -15.73 -30.83 -7.56
N SER A 46 -15.00 -31.77 -8.16
CA SER A 46 -15.42 -33.17 -8.25
C SER A 46 -15.62 -33.79 -6.87
N ILE A 47 -14.66 -33.60 -5.96
CA ILE A 47 -14.76 -34.16 -4.60
C ILE A 47 -15.92 -33.50 -3.82
N MET A 48 -16.12 -32.19 -3.95
CA MET A 48 -17.27 -31.50 -3.33
C MET A 48 -18.62 -32.04 -3.83
N ARG A 49 -18.74 -32.35 -5.13
CA ARG A 49 -19.95 -32.97 -5.72
C ARG A 49 -20.17 -34.40 -5.22
N GLU A 50 -19.11 -35.19 -5.05
CA GLU A 50 -19.25 -36.54 -4.47
C GLU A 50 -19.65 -36.48 -2.98
N PHE A 51 -19.09 -35.53 -2.23
CA PHE A 51 -19.46 -35.32 -0.82
C PHE A 51 -20.94 -34.88 -0.68
N SER A 52 -21.44 -34.02 -1.56
CA SER A 52 -22.85 -33.60 -1.51
C SER A 52 -23.81 -34.78 -1.72
N LYS A 53 -23.52 -35.66 -2.68
CA LYS A 53 -24.27 -36.92 -2.89
C LYS A 53 -24.30 -37.80 -1.64
N LEU A 54 -23.15 -37.99 -0.98
CA LEU A 54 -23.03 -38.83 0.22
C LEU A 54 -23.76 -38.26 1.43
N SER A 55 -23.71 -36.95 1.62
CA SER A 55 -24.33 -36.27 2.78
C SER A 55 -25.86 -36.25 2.74
N LYS A 56 -26.50 -36.66 1.63
CA LYS A 56 -27.94 -36.49 1.36
C LYS A 56 -28.44 -35.04 1.51
N SER A 57 -27.52 -34.07 1.53
CA SER A 57 -27.85 -32.65 1.51
C SER A 57 -28.51 -32.32 0.18
N ARG A 58 -29.71 -31.72 0.22
CA ARG A 58 -30.37 -31.21 -0.99
C ARG A 58 -29.67 -29.99 -1.60
N ASN A 59 -28.79 -29.35 -0.84
CA ASN A 59 -28.03 -28.18 -1.27
C ASN A 59 -26.54 -28.56 -1.39
N ASP A 60 -25.91 -28.23 -2.52
CA ASP A 60 -24.46 -28.33 -2.73
C ASP A 60 -23.71 -27.28 -1.88
N LEU A 61 -23.85 -27.33 -0.55
CA LEU A 61 -23.34 -26.31 0.38
C LEU A 61 -21.84 -26.06 0.21
N ALA A 62 -21.04 -27.11 0.05
CA ALA A 62 -19.59 -26.98 -0.13
C ALA A 62 -19.24 -26.30 -1.46
N LEU A 63 -19.90 -26.70 -2.56
CA LEU A 63 -19.68 -26.09 -3.87
C LEU A 63 -20.13 -24.63 -3.88
N ASN A 64 -21.29 -24.34 -3.31
CA ASN A 64 -21.81 -22.97 -3.17
C ASN A 64 -20.90 -22.09 -2.31
N ALA A 65 -20.33 -22.63 -1.23
CA ALA A 65 -19.36 -21.94 -0.40
C ALA A 65 -18.07 -21.64 -1.18
N TYR A 66 -17.57 -22.60 -1.96
CA TYR A 66 -16.41 -22.43 -2.82
C TYR A 66 -16.65 -21.39 -3.93
N ASP A 67 -17.81 -21.43 -4.59
CA ASP A 67 -18.18 -20.44 -5.61
C ASP A 67 -18.37 -19.04 -5.00
N SER A 68 -18.91 -18.96 -3.78
CA SER A 68 -19.01 -17.69 -3.04
C SER A 68 -17.63 -17.14 -2.67
N LEU A 69 -16.69 -18.00 -2.27
CA LEU A 69 -15.30 -17.64 -2.02
C LEU A 69 -14.62 -17.11 -3.28
N ARG A 70 -14.77 -17.83 -4.41
CA ARG A 70 -14.26 -17.40 -5.73
C ARG A 70 -14.84 -16.06 -6.15
N LYS A 71 -16.12 -15.81 -5.88
CA LYS A 71 -16.76 -14.52 -6.14
C LYS A 71 -16.14 -13.39 -5.30
N LYS A 72 -15.99 -13.59 -3.99
CA LYS A 72 -15.35 -12.60 -3.09
C LYS A 72 -13.91 -12.28 -3.52
N LEU A 73 -13.14 -13.30 -3.90
CA LEU A 73 -11.78 -13.12 -4.41
C LEU A 73 -11.71 -12.26 -5.68
N ARG A 74 -12.80 -12.14 -6.44
CA ARG A 74 -12.86 -11.28 -7.64
C ARG A 74 -13.29 -9.83 -7.31
N GLU A 75 -13.75 -9.58 -6.08
CA GLU A 75 -14.15 -8.26 -5.58
C GLU A 75 -12.99 -7.50 -4.89
N VAL A 76 -11.89 -8.19 -4.57
CA VAL A 76 -10.66 -7.61 -4.01
C VAL A 76 -10.00 -6.66 -5.01
N GLY A 77 -9.29 -5.66 -4.49
CA GLY A 77 -8.46 -4.76 -5.28
C GLY A 77 -7.07 -5.33 -5.52
N ILE A 78 -6.53 -5.10 -6.71
CA ILE A 78 -5.17 -5.47 -7.10
C ILE A 78 -4.46 -4.23 -7.63
N TYR A 79 -3.44 -3.78 -6.92
CA TYR A 79 -2.56 -2.71 -7.39
C TYR A 79 -1.21 -3.29 -7.82
N SER A 80 -0.93 -3.23 -9.12
CA SER A 80 0.26 -3.83 -9.75
C SER A 80 1.45 -2.88 -9.76
N LEU A 81 2.55 -3.34 -9.16
CA LEU A 81 3.84 -2.66 -9.08
C LEU A 81 4.89 -3.45 -9.88
N CYS A 82 5.99 -2.80 -10.20
CA CYS A 82 7.15 -3.40 -10.86
C CYS A 82 8.41 -3.08 -10.06
N THR A 83 9.39 -3.97 -10.04
CA THR A 83 10.67 -3.74 -9.35
C THR A 83 11.70 -2.98 -10.20
N ASN A 84 11.44 -2.79 -11.49
CA ASN A 84 12.38 -2.16 -12.41
C ASN A 84 11.72 -1.06 -13.25
N ALA A 85 12.01 0.20 -12.91
CA ALA A 85 11.52 1.38 -13.62
C ALA A 85 12.21 1.60 -14.98
N GLU A 86 13.31 0.91 -15.31
CA GLU A 86 13.98 1.01 -16.62
C GLU A 86 13.45 0.00 -17.65
N ASN A 87 12.44 -0.80 -17.29
CA ASN A 87 11.84 -1.81 -18.15
C ASN A 87 11.08 -1.17 -19.32
N GLU A 88 11.71 -1.13 -20.49
CA GLU A 88 11.17 -0.49 -21.70
C GLU A 88 9.77 -0.99 -22.13
N PRO A 89 9.47 -2.31 -22.12
CA PRO A 89 8.11 -2.81 -22.36
C PRO A 89 7.04 -2.18 -21.46
N LEU A 90 7.34 -1.95 -20.17
CA LEU A 90 6.39 -1.32 -19.25
C LEU A 90 6.08 0.13 -19.64
N TRP A 91 7.08 0.88 -20.12
CA TRP A 91 6.86 2.22 -20.64
C TRP A 91 6.01 2.22 -21.91
N THR A 92 6.19 1.23 -22.78
CA THR A 92 5.35 1.10 -23.99
C THR A 92 3.89 0.82 -23.59
N HIS A 93 3.66 -0.18 -22.73
CA HIS A 93 2.32 -0.67 -22.43
C HIS A 93 1.52 0.16 -21.42
N TYR A 94 2.19 0.76 -20.42
CA TYR A 94 1.51 1.37 -19.27
C TYR A 94 1.78 2.86 -19.11
N SER A 95 2.53 3.48 -20.02
CA SER A 95 2.83 4.92 -19.95
C SER A 95 2.46 5.66 -21.24
N THR A 96 1.45 5.19 -21.98
CA THR A 96 1.02 5.79 -23.25
C THR A 96 2.22 6.06 -24.16
N ASP A 97 2.95 5.00 -24.54
CA ASP A 97 4.11 5.08 -25.43
C ASP A 97 5.24 6.02 -24.97
N HIS A 98 5.66 5.89 -23.71
CA HIS A 98 6.72 6.67 -23.05
C HIS A 98 6.38 8.13 -22.72
N THR A 99 5.10 8.50 -22.71
CA THR A 99 4.65 9.86 -22.40
C THR A 99 4.15 10.01 -20.96
N GLY A 100 3.94 8.90 -20.24
CA GLY A 100 3.48 8.86 -18.85
C GLY A 100 4.59 8.95 -17.82
N PHE A 101 4.29 8.59 -16.58
CA PHE A 101 5.23 8.61 -15.46
C PHE A 101 5.13 7.34 -14.62
N VAL A 102 6.17 7.05 -13.84
CA VAL A 102 6.22 5.97 -12.85
C VAL A 102 6.41 6.55 -11.46
N ILE A 103 5.68 6.01 -10.50
CA ILE A 103 5.79 6.35 -9.08
C ILE A 103 6.67 5.30 -8.40
N GLU A 104 7.67 5.77 -7.66
CA GLU A 104 8.54 4.97 -6.80
C GLU A 104 8.04 5.02 -5.36
N TYR A 105 7.98 3.85 -4.73
CA TYR A 105 7.54 3.69 -3.36
C TYR A 105 8.65 3.08 -2.50
N ASP A 106 8.80 3.59 -1.28
CA ASP A 106 9.41 2.85 -0.18
C ASP A 106 8.40 1.78 0.28
N LEU A 107 8.67 0.53 -0.11
CA LEU A 107 7.78 -0.60 0.14
C LEU A 107 7.62 -0.91 1.63
N ASP A 108 8.73 -0.86 2.38
CA ASP A 108 8.76 -1.18 3.81
C ASP A 108 7.99 -0.13 4.61
N PHE A 109 8.21 1.15 4.30
CA PHE A 109 7.47 2.24 4.92
C PHE A 109 5.98 2.16 4.59
N LEU A 110 5.63 1.92 3.32
CA LEU A 110 4.25 1.82 2.89
C LEU A 110 3.51 0.68 3.58
N GLU A 111 4.12 -0.51 3.63
CA GLU A 111 3.57 -1.67 4.34
C GLU A 111 3.34 -1.34 5.82
N LYS A 112 4.35 -0.79 6.49
CA LYS A 112 4.24 -0.40 7.91
C LYS A 112 3.13 0.63 8.15
N SER A 113 2.96 1.58 7.22
CA SER A 113 1.95 2.64 7.33
C SER A 113 0.51 2.13 7.17
N LEU A 114 0.31 1.06 6.40
CA LEU A 114 -1.02 0.49 6.12
C LEU A 114 -1.34 -0.75 6.96
N ASN A 115 -0.33 -1.51 7.38
CA ASN A 115 -0.47 -2.74 8.16
C ASN A 115 -0.05 -2.53 9.63
N TYR A 116 -0.38 -1.37 10.20
CA TYR A 116 -0.14 -1.06 11.62
C TYR A 116 -0.94 -1.94 12.58
N ASN A 117 -1.97 -2.65 12.09
CA ASN A 117 -2.74 -3.63 12.85
C ASN A 117 -2.45 -5.04 12.33
N LEU A 118 -1.74 -5.84 13.14
CA LEU A 118 -1.34 -7.21 12.78
C LEU A 118 -2.51 -8.14 12.48
N TYR A 119 -3.67 -7.92 13.12
CA TYR A 119 -4.86 -8.76 12.95
C TYR A 119 -5.73 -8.30 11.79
N MET A 120 -5.62 -7.04 11.37
CA MET A 120 -6.43 -6.42 10.33
C MET A 120 -5.55 -5.63 9.34
N PRO A 121 -4.66 -6.31 8.59
CA PRO A 121 -3.83 -5.66 7.58
C PRO A 121 -4.72 -5.10 6.47
N LEU A 122 -4.50 -3.84 6.08
CA LEU A 122 -5.24 -3.18 5.02
C LEU A 122 -4.79 -3.65 3.62
N ILE A 123 -3.53 -4.08 3.51
CA ILE A 123 -2.97 -4.62 2.27
C ILE A 123 -2.25 -5.95 2.51
N ASN A 124 -2.18 -6.79 1.48
CA ASN A 124 -1.30 -7.95 1.46
C ASN A 124 -0.37 -7.81 0.25
N ILE A 125 0.92 -8.03 0.44
CA ILE A 125 1.92 -7.88 -0.61
C ILE A 125 2.26 -9.25 -1.16
N ILE A 126 2.15 -9.42 -2.48
CA ILE A 126 2.39 -10.71 -3.14
C ILE A 126 3.35 -10.50 -4.30
N LYS A 127 4.45 -11.25 -4.31
CA LYS A 127 5.28 -11.38 -5.50
C LYS A 127 4.61 -12.33 -6.48
N VAL A 128 4.42 -11.87 -7.72
CA VAL A 128 3.76 -12.67 -8.76
C VAL A 128 4.64 -13.86 -9.15
N ASN A 129 3.98 -15.01 -9.29
CA ASN A 129 4.56 -16.24 -9.78
C ASN A 129 4.19 -16.44 -11.25
N TYR A 130 5.19 -16.67 -12.09
CA TYR A 130 5.02 -16.77 -13.54
C TYR A 130 5.04 -18.22 -13.99
N THR A 131 3.97 -18.68 -14.62
CA THR A 131 3.80 -20.09 -15.02
C THR A 131 3.19 -20.22 -16.41
N ASP A 132 3.44 -21.35 -17.08
CA ASP A 132 2.80 -21.68 -18.36
C ASP A 132 1.44 -22.36 -18.17
N ASN A 133 1.18 -22.92 -16.99
CA ASN A 133 -0.04 -23.65 -16.65
C ASN A 133 -0.68 -23.06 -15.40
N PRO A 134 -2.03 -23.00 -15.33
CA PRO A 134 -2.74 -22.59 -14.13
C PRO A 134 -2.37 -23.46 -12.93
N PRO A 135 -2.26 -22.90 -11.72
CA PRO A 135 -2.02 -23.68 -10.52
C PRO A 135 -3.24 -24.55 -10.20
N THR A 136 -3.00 -25.76 -9.69
CA THR A 136 -4.06 -26.67 -9.24
C THR A 136 -4.46 -26.35 -7.81
N VAL A 137 -5.76 -26.26 -7.55
CA VAL A 137 -6.32 -26.06 -6.20
C VAL A 137 -6.55 -27.42 -5.54
N ASN A 138 -5.93 -27.64 -4.39
CA ASN A 138 -6.10 -28.84 -3.59
C ASN A 138 -6.90 -28.55 -2.31
N PHE A 139 -7.30 -29.61 -1.59
CA PHE A 139 -8.02 -29.47 -0.32
C PHE A 139 -7.21 -28.68 0.71
N ASP A 140 -5.94 -29.00 0.89
CA ASP A 140 -5.08 -28.35 1.89
C ASP A 140 -4.91 -26.85 1.65
N ASP A 141 -4.98 -26.41 0.38
CA ASP A 141 -4.89 -25.00 0.01
C ASP A 141 -6.09 -24.18 0.52
N LEU A 142 -7.27 -24.80 0.68
CA LEU A 142 -8.49 -24.12 1.12
C LEU A 142 -8.63 -24.03 2.65
N PHE A 143 -7.98 -24.93 3.37
CA PHE A 143 -8.10 -25.06 4.84
C PHE A 143 -6.78 -24.77 5.57
N GLY A 144 -5.74 -24.37 4.85
CA GLY A 144 -4.47 -23.97 5.42
C GLY A 144 -4.56 -22.63 6.16
N ASN A 145 -3.70 -22.47 7.17
CA ASN A 145 -3.63 -21.23 7.98
C ASN A 145 -2.74 -20.13 7.36
N ASN A 146 -2.24 -20.33 6.13
CA ASN A 146 -1.36 -19.36 5.48
C ASN A 146 -2.14 -18.50 4.46
N LYS A 147 -2.54 -17.31 4.91
CA LYS A 147 -3.26 -16.32 4.08
C LYS A 147 -2.48 -15.91 2.83
N GLU A 148 -1.17 -15.72 2.94
CA GLU A 148 -0.32 -15.32 1.81
C GLU A 148 -0.31 -16.41 0.73
N SER A 149 -0.08 -17.67 1.10
CA SER A 149 -0.13 -18.81 0.16
C SER A 149 -1.50 -18.93 -0.50
N PHE A 150 -2.58 -18.75 0.27
CA PHE A 150 -3.94 -18.77 -0.25
C PHE A 150 -4.17 -17.65 -1.28
N LEU A 151 -3.84 -16.39 -0.94
CA LEU A 151 -3.98 -15.28 -1.88
C LEU A 151 -3.07 -15.46 -3.10
N ARG A 152 -1.85 -15.95 -2.92
CA ARG A 152 -0.91 -16.22 -4.02
C ARG A 152 -1.47 -17.27 -4.98
N LEU A 153 -2.11 -18.32 -4.49
CA LEU A 153 -2.75 -19.34 -5.32
C LEU A 153 -3.78 -18.74 -6.28
N PHE A 154 -4.66 -17.89 -5.77
CA PHE A 154 -5.79 -17.36 -6.55
C PHE A 154 -5.51 -16.04 -7.28
N LEU A 155 -4.58 -15.22 -6.79
CA LEU A 155 -4.37 -13.83 -7.24
C LEU A 155 -2.91 -13.51 -7.56
N GLY A 156 -1.99 -14.45 -7.33
CA GLY A 156 -0.55 -14.24 -7.48
C GLY A 156 0.09 -15.05 -8.59
N ASN A 157 -0.68 -15.60 -9.53
CA ASN A 157 -0.14 -16.32 -10.69
C ASN A 157 -0.48 -15.58 -11.99
N LYS A 158 0.49 -15.54 -12.91
CA LYS A 158 0.37 -14.88 -14.21
C LYS A 158 1.08 -15.68 -15.30
N GLU A 159 0.66 -15.52 -16.54
CA GLU A 159 1.27 -16.24 -17.66
C GLU A 159 2.75 -15.86 -17.83
N LYS A 160 3.60 -16.85 -18.09
CA LYS A 160 5.06 -16.70 -18.14
C LYS A 160 5.57 -15.65 -19.12
N LYS A 161 4.83 -15.38 -20.20
CA LYS A 161 5.17 -14.31 -21.16
C LYS A 161 5.25 -12.92 -20.53
N TRP A 162 4.53 -12.69 -19.42
CA TRP A 162 4.54 -11.43 -18.67
C TRP A 162 5.65 -11.37 -17.60
N SER A 163 6.54 -12.36 -17.53
CA SER A 163 7.60 -12.40 -16.52
C SER A 163 8.56 -11.22 -16.55
N TYR A 164 8.64 -10.50 -17.66
CA TYR A 164 9.41 -9.26 -17.76
C TYR A 164 8.85 -8.16 -16.86
N GLU A 165 7.61 -8.21 -16.41
CA GLU A 165 7.03 -7.13 -15.59
C GLU A 165 7.60 -7.09 -14.16
N GLU A 166 8.16 -8.22 -13.69
CA GLU A 166 8.68 -8.38 -12.33
C GLU A 166 7.68 -7.89 -11.28
N GLU A 167 6.44 -8.37 -11.40
CA GLU A 167 5.28 -7.79 -10.75
C GLU A 167 5.21 -8.11 -9.25
N ILE A 168 4.92 -7.07 -8.46
CA ILE A 168 4.50 -7.17 -7.06
C ILE A 168 3.07 -6.62 -6.98
N ARG A 169 2.17 -7.31 -6.28
CA ARG A 169 0.77 -6.92 -6.12
C ARG A 169 0.50 -6.49 -4.70
N PHE A 170 -0.19 -5.36 -4.53
CA PHE A 170 -0.95 -5.10 -3.32
C PHE A 170 -2.37 -5.61 -3.50
N ILE A 171 -2.78 -6.50 -2.61
CA ILE A 171 -4.14 -7.03 -2.54
C ILE A 171 -4.88 -6.31 -1.43
N THR A 172 -6.01 -5.72 -1.80
CA THR A 172 -6.81 -4.86 -0.92
C THR A 172 -8.23 -5.40 -0.80
N GLU A 173 -8.87 -5.22 0.35
CA GLU A 173 -10.26 -5.63 0.56
C GLU A 173 -11.03 -4.48 1.20
N PRO A 174 -12.02 -3.86 0.52
CA PRO A 174 -12.45 -4.12 -0.87
C PRO A 174 -11.50 -3.54 -1.94
N SER A 175 -11.85 -3.72 -3.21
CA SER A 175 -11.29 -2.93 -4.32
C SER A 175 -11.64 -1.45 -4.23
N GLY A 176 -10.85 -0.61 -4.91
CA GLY A 176 -11.09 0.82 -5.03
C GLY A 176 -9.92 1.67 -4.56
N THR A 177 -10.25 2.88 -4.12
CA THR A 177 -9.25 3.88 -3.73
C THR A 177 -8.77 3.68 -2.30
N ILE A 178 -7.46 3.71 -2.11
CA ILE A 178 -6.82 3.66 -0.80
C ILE A 178 -5.91 4.87 -0.69
N ARG A 179 -6.14 5.69 0.33
CA ARG A 179 -5.20 6.74 0.70
C ARG A 179 -3.95 6.12 1.28
N ILE A 180 -2.80 6.74 1.08
CA ILE A 180 -1.52 6.29 1.62
C ILE A 180 -0.81 7.46 2.28
N ASP A 181 0.19 7.15 3.09
CA ASP A 181 1.10 8.16 3.59
C ASP A 181 1.97 8.67 2.44
N HIS A 182 1.91 9.97 2.15
CA HIS A 182 2.66 10.59 1.06
C HIS A 182 4.18 10.37 1.18
N ARG A 183 4.69 10.13 2.39
CA ARG A 183 6.11 9.87 2.67
C ARG A 183 6.57 8.54 2.09
N ALA A 184 5.64 7.63 1.79
CA ALA A 184 5.93 6.38 1.09
C ALA A 184 6.35 6.60 -0.37
N ILE A 185 6.00 7.75 -0.98
CA ILE A 185 6.42 8.09 -2.33
C ILE A 185 7.79 8.74 -2.24
N THR A 186 8.81 8.13 -2.83
CA THR A 186 10.20 8.60 -2.74
C THR A 186 10.68 9.28 -4.03
N GLY A 187 10.06 8.93 -5.15
CA GLY A 187 10.42 9.53 -6.42
C GLY A 187 9.44 9.34 -7.55
N ILE A 188 9.60 10.17 -8.58
CA ILE A 188 8.80 10.14 -9.80
C ILE A 188 9.73 10.08 -11.01
N TYR A 189 9.47 9.13 -11.90
CA TYR A 189 10.20 8.94 -13.15
C TYR A 189 9.30 9.41 -14.29
N PHE A 190 9.77 10.36 -15.08
CA PHE A 190 9.04 10.89 -16.23
C PHE A 190 9.46 10.16 -17.50
N GLY A 191 8.48 9.74 -18.29
CA GLY A 191 8.71 9.02 -19.54
C GLY A 191 9.50 9.86 -20.54
N TYR A 192 10.24 9.18 -21.42
CA TYR A 192 11.16 9.80 -22.38
C TYR A 192 10.50 10.90 -23.22
N LYS A 193 9.25 10.68 -23.65
CA LYS A 193 8.47 11.59 -24.51
C LYS A 193 7.53 12.53 -23.74
N MET A 194 7.52 12.50 -22.40
CA MET A 194 6.66 13.41 -21.63
C MET A 194 7.06 14.88 -21.85
N ASP A 195 6.07 15.75 -22.03
CA ASP A 195 6.30 17.19 -22.25
C ASP A 195 6.75 17.90 -20.97
N ASP A 196 7.60 18.92 -21.11
CA ASP A 196 8.13 19.70 -19.98
C ASP A 196 7.05 20.40 -19.16
N SER A 197 5.93 20.78 -19.79
CA SER A 197 4.77 21.38 -19.13
C SER A 197 4.01 20.37 -18.24
N GLU A 198 3.92 19.10 -18.66
CA GLU A 198 3.34 18.02 -17.88
C GLU A 198 4.23 17.65 -16.69
N ILE A 199 5.55 17.57 -16.92
CA ILE A 199 6.54 17.39 -15.85
C ILE A 199 6.39 18.49 -14.80
N ASP A 200 6.38 19.75 -15.24
CA ASP A 200 6.23 20.90 -14.36
C ASP A 200 4.88 20.91 -13.62
N CYS A 201 3.80 20.48 -14.27
CA CYS A 201 2.49 20.30 -13.63
C CYS A 201 2.54 19.29 -12.48
N ILE A 202 3.16 18.12 -12.69
CA ILE A 202 3.32 17.09 -11.68
C ILE A 202 4.20 17.59 -10.53
N MET A 203 5.39 18.13 -10.84
CA MET A 203 6.31 18.67 -9.83
C MET A 203 5.64 19.76 -8.98
N ARG A 204 4.87 20.65 -9.61
CA ARG A 204 4.12 21.70 -8.90
C ARG A 204 3.08 21.12 -7.95
N GLY A 205 2.35 20.08 -8.39
CA GLY A 205 1.36 19.40 -7.56
C GLY A 205 1.96 18.68 -6.35
N LEU A 206 3.21 18.23 -6.47
CA LEU A 206 3.93 17.45 -5.47
C LEU A 206 4.96 18.23 -4.66
N LYS A 207 5.05 19.54 -4.87
CA LYS A 207 5.96 20.43 -4.15
C LYS A 207 5.90 20.23 -2.62
N GLY A 208 7.03 20.38 -1.95
CA GLY A 208 7.13 20.26 -0.49
C GLY A 208 7.12 18.83 0.06
N ARG A 209 7.03 17.79 -0.78
CA ARG A 209 7.05 16.38 -0.33
C ARG A 209 8.44 15.74 -0.22
N GLY A 210 9.50 16.43 -0.67
CA GLY A 210 10.88 15.92 -0.59
C GLY A 210 11.20 14.81 -1.59
N LEU A 211 10.53 14.77 -2.75
CA LEU A 211 10.67 13.71 -3.76
C LEU A 211 11.95 13.84 -4.59
N SER A 212 12.48 12.71 -5.06
CA SER A 212 13.47 12.68 -6.15
C SER A 212 12.80 12.57 -7.51
N TYR A 213 13.28 13.34 -8.49
CA TYR A 213 12.73 13.33 -9.84
C TYR A 213 13.74 12.79 -10.85
N TYR A 214 13.26 12.00 -11.80
CA TYR A 214 14.05 11.39 -12.86
C TYR A 214 13.37 11.56 -14.22
N LYS A 215 14.16 11.68 -15.29
CA LYS A 215 13.68 11.64 -16.67
C LYS A 215 14.30 10.44 -17.36
N MET A 216 13.47 9.62 -18.00
CA MET A 216 13.96 8.52 -18.82
C MET A 216 14.63 9.08 -20.08
N VAL A 217 15.80 8.55 -20.41
CA VAL A 217 16.54 8.89 -21.63
C VAL A 217 16.94 7.62 -22.37
N LEU A 218 17.12 7.72 -23.69
CA LEU A 218 17.71 6.63 -24.48
C LEU A 218 19.16 6.40 -24.05
N ASN A 219 19.51 5.14 -23.82
CA ASN A 219 20.89 4.77 -23.61
C ASN A 219 21.67 4.93 -24.92
N LYS A 220 22.84 5.57 -24.86
CA LYS A 220 23.65 5.89 -26.05
C LYS A 220 24.44 4.69 -26.58
N ASP A 221 24.74 3.73 -25.71
CA ASP A 221 25.69 2.64 -25.99
C ASP A 221 25.00 1.28 -26.15
N ARG A 222 23.73 1.16 -25.75
CA ARG A 222 22.92 -0.08 -25.87
C ARG A 222 21.44 0.24 -26.03
N PHE A 223 20.66 -0.74 -26.49
CA PHE A 223 19.19 -0.65 -26.47
C PHE A 223 18.66 -0.55 -25.04
N GLY A 224 17.62 0.26 -24.85
CA GLY A 224 16.97 0.47 -23.56
C GLY A 224 16.94 1.93 -23.10
N LEU A 225 16.22 2.15 -22.01
CA LEU A 225 16.12 3.42 -21.33
C LEU A 225 17.01 3.42 -20.09
N THR A 226 17.42 4.60 -19.65
CA THR A 226 17.98 4.79 -18.31
C THR A 226 17.40 6.02 -17.64
N ALA A 227 17.27 5.98 -16.33
CA ALA A 227 16.78 7.09 -15.53
C ALA A 227 17.89 8.09 -15.22
N VAL A 228 17.71 9.36 -15.59
CA VAL A 228 18.63 10.45 -15.22
C VAL A 228 17.95 11.35 -14.21
N LYS A 229 18.58 11.57 -13.06
CA LYS A 229 18.07 12.47 -12.02
C LYS A 229 18.00 13.89 -12.55
N ILE A 230 16.87 14.56 -12.31
CA ILE A 230 16.65 15.97 -12.66
C ILE A 230 16.37 16.80 -11.40
N PRO A 231 16.68 18.11 -11.40
CA PRO A 231 16.40 18.97 -10.26
C PRO A 231 14.90 19.10 -9.97
N ASP A 232 14.52 19.13 -8.70
CA ASP A 232 13.20 19.59 -8.27
C ASP A 232 13.11 21.11 -8.46
N LYS A 233 12.22 21.55 -9.35
CA LYS A 233 11.97 22.98 -9.63
C LYS A 233 11.34 23.72 -8.46
N TYR A 234 10.78 23.01 -7.48
CA TYR A 234 10.04 23.55 -6.34
C TYR A 234 10.69 23.20 -4.98
N ASN A 235 11.98 22.87 -4.97
CA ASN A 235 12.72 22.45 -3.77
C ASN A 235 12.73 23.46 -2.61
N ASN A 236 12.52 24.75 -2.89
CA ASN A 236 12.47 25.83 -1.90
C ASN A 236 11.05 26.10 -1.36
N THR A 237 10.09 25.22 -1.66
CA THR A 237 8.71 25.35 -1.14
C THR A 237 8.64 24.88 0.30
N GLU A 238 7.72 25.46 1.08
CA GLU A 238 7.32 24.95 2.39
C GLU A 238 6.97 23.45 2.33
N LEU A 239 7.20 22.77 3.46
CA LEU A 239 6.90 21.35 3.63
C LEU A 239 5.41 21.10 3.40
N TYR A 240 5.10 20.02 2.68
CA TYR A 240 3.74 19.55 2.52
C TYR A 240 3.24 18.93 3.83
N ILE A 241 2.23 19.56 4.43
CA ILE A 241 1.62 19.12 5.70
C ILE A 241 0.13 18.82 5.43
N PRO A 242 -0.23 17.57 5.10
CA PRO A 242 -1.60 17.19 4.74
C PRO A 242 -2.55 17.10 5.93
N ASN A 243 -2.02 16.92 7.13
CA ASN A 243 -2.82 16.75 8.34
C ASN A 243 -2.20 17.51 9.50
N LYS A 244 -3.04 18.00 10.40
CA LYS A 244 -2.65 18.61 11.68
C LYS A 244 -3.84 18.53 12.62
N ILE A 245 -3.89 17.45 13.40
CA ILE A 245 -4.97 17.25 14.37
C ILE A 245 -4.81 18.25 15.51
N ASP A 246 -5.87 18.96 15.85
CA ASP A 246 -5.94 19.75 17.07
C ASP A 246 -6.38 18.86 18.22
N TYR A 247 -5.77 19.01 19.39
CA TYR A 247 -6.10 18.23 20.59
C TYR A 247 -5.98 19.10 21.83
N GLU A 248 -6.79 18.81 22.85
CA GLU A 248 -6.65 19.39 24.18
C GLU A 248 -5.97 18.38 25.11
N LEU A 249 -4.77 18.70 25.59
CA LEU A 249 -3.96 17.76 26.36
C LEU A 249 -4.69 17.19 27.58
N ASN A 250 -5.50 17.99 28.27
CA ASN A 250 -6.23 17.55 29.46
C ASN A 250 -7.42 16.63 29.15
N GLU A 251 -7.87 16.56 27.89
CA GLU A 251 -8.94 15.65 27.46
C GLU A 251 -8.37 14.27 27.11
N ILE A 252 -7.17 14.24 26.54
CA ILE A 252 -6.52 13.00 26.09
C ILE A 252 -5.48 12.44 27.08
N PHE A 253 -5.07 13.21 28.09
CA PHE A 253 -4.10 12.83 29.10
C PHE A 253 -4.53 13.30 30.50
N LEU A 254 -4.72 12.35 31.42
CA LEU A 254 -5.22 12.63 32.77
C LEU A 254 -4.08 12.63 33.80
N ASP A 255 -3.52 13.80 34.12
CA ASP A 255 -2.41 13.94 35.08
C ASP A 255 -2.66 13.24 36.43
N SER A 256 -3.91 13.27 36.92
CA SER A 256 -4.26 12.84 38.27
C SER A 256 -4.10 11.34 38.54
N ILE A 257 -3.96 10.51 37.50
CA ILE A 257 -3.77 9.06 37.65
C ILE A 257 -2.28 8.65 37.70
N TYR A 258 -1.36 9.60 37.48
CA TYR A 258 0.08 9.32 37.40
C TYR A 258 0.84 9.72 38.67
N PRO A 259 1.77 8.89 39.16
CA PRO A 259 2.74 9.29 40.18
C PRO A 259 3.60 10.47 39.73
N PRO A 260 4.07 11.33 40.66
CA PRO A 260 4.90 12.50 40.31
C PRO A 260 6.15 12.18 39.49
N ALA A 261 6.76 11.01 39.69
CA ALA A 261 7.94 10.59 38.93
C ALA A 261 7.65 10.40 37.43
N GLN A 262 6.47 9.86 37.06
CA GLN A 262 6.10 9.65 35.65
C GLN A 262 5.73 10.97 34.97
N LEU A 263 5.14 11.91 35.71
CA LEU A 263 4.79 13.23 35.21
C LEU A 263 6.01 14.07 34.79
N THR A 264 7.23 13.70 35.22
CA THR A 264 8.46 14.35 34.74
C THR A 264 8.70 14.16 33.25
N TYR A 265 8.09 13.14 32.63
CA TYR A 265 8.19 12.86 31.19
C TYR A 265 7.05 13.49 30.37
N LYS A 266 6.20 14.33 30.97
CA LYS A 266 5.06 14.94 30.28
C LYS A 266 5.46 15.74 29.03
N ASP A 267 6.56 16.48 29.08
CA ASP A 267 7.05 17.23 27.91
C ASP A 267 7.44 16.29 26.75
N LYS A 268 7.98 15.11 27.06
CA LYS A 268 8.29 14.07 26.06
C LYS A 268 7.05 13.42 25.46
N LEU A 269 5.99 13.27 26.25
CA LEU A 269 4.69 12.88 25.70
C LEU A 269 4.15 13.95 24.72
N ILE A 270 4.30 15.23 25.03
CA ILE A 270 3.89 16.33 24.14
C ILE A 270 4.72 16.31 22.85
N GLU A 271 6.05 16.11 22.94
CA GLU A 271 6.89 15.92 21.75
C GLU A 271 6.40 14.75 20.87
N ALA A 272 5.99 13.63 21.48
CA ALA A 272 5.45 12.48 20.76
C ALA A 272 4.09 12.79 20.11
N LEU A 273 3.21 13.54 20.80
CA LEU A 273 1.94 14.00 20.25
C LEU A 273 2.14 14.93 19.04
N GLU A 274 3.15 15.80 19.09
CA GLU A 274 3.53 16.64 17.96
C GLU A 274 4.06 15.85 16.76
N ILE A 275 4.56 14.62 16.93
CA ILE A 275 4.86 13.73 15.80
C ILE A 275 3.57 13.12 15.25
N VAL A 276 2.72 12.58 16.13
CA VAL A 276 1.51 11.84 15.75
C VAL A 276 0.47 12.73 15.06
N ARG A 277 0.29 13.97 15.51
CA ARG A 277 -0.76 14.87 14.99
C ARG A 277 -0.63 15.21 13.49
N TYR A 278 0.56 15.00 12.91
CA TYR A 278 0.81 15.23 11.49
C TYR A 278 0.72 13.95 10.63
N ASP A 279 0.40 12.79 11.22
CA ASP A 279 0.21 11.56 10.45
C ASP A 279 -1.00 11.72 9.50
N PRO A 280 -0.84 11.54 8.17
CA PRO A 280 -1.91 11.80 7.20
C PRO A 280 -3.07 10.81 7.26
N LEU A 281 -2.93 9.70 7.99
CA LEU A 281 -3.89 8.60 8.02
C LEU A 281 -4.75 8.58 9.28
N ILE A 282 -4.60 9.57 10.17
CA ILE A 282 -5.43 9.70 11.38
C ILE A 282 -6.43 10.85 11.27
N THR A 283 -7.54 10.71 11.97
CA THR A 283 -8.62 11.72 12.04
C THR A 283 -8.74 12.37 13.41
N ASP A 284 -8.31 11.69 14.47
CA ASP A 284 -8.36 12.20 15.84
C ASP A 284 -7.36 11.47 16.75
N ILE A 285 -7.08 12.02 17.93
CA ILE A 285 -6.26 11.41 18.98
C ILE A 285 -7.17 11.06 20.17
N ASP A 286 -7.33 9.76 20.43
CA ASP A 286 -8.22 9.24 21.49
C ASP A 286 -7.66 9.48 22.89
N ILE A 287 -6.45 9.00 23.12
CA ILE A 287 -5.82 8.97 24.45
C ILE A 287 -4.31 8.85 24.32
N ALA A 288 -3.61 9.50 25.24
CA ALA A 288 -2.17 9.44 25.40
C ALA A 288 -1.83 8.92 26.80
N THR A 289 -0.79 8.10 26.93
CA THR A 289 -0.35 7.54 28.22
C THR A 289 1.17 7.57 28.36
N ILE A 290 1.63 7.62 29.62
CA ILE A 290 3.03 7.41 30.00
C ILE A 290 3.10 6.10 30.79
N ASP A 291 3.51 5.03 30.14
CA ASP A 291 3.75 3.74 30.76
C ASP A 291 5.23 3.60 31.15
N MET A 292 5.55 2.60 31.98
CA MET A 292 6.94 2.23 32.28
C MET A 292 7.20 0.80 31.83
N ASP A 293 8.36 0.57 31.23
CA ASP A 293 8.79 -0.78 30.89
C ASP A 293 9.36 -1.53 32.12
N GLN A 294 9.93 -2.71 31.87
CA GLN A 294 10.47 -3.59 32.91
C GLN A 294 11.73 -3.00 33.56
N ASP A 295 12.45 -2.13 32.86
CA ASP A 295 13.66 -1.44 33.31
C ASP A 295 13.37 -0.02 33.83
N ASN A 296 12.09 0.29 34.04
CA ASN A 296 11.59 1.58 34.50
C ASN A 296 12.00 2.74 33.60
N GLN A 297 12.01 2.50 32.28
CA GLN A 297 12.09 3.53 31.23
C GLN A 297 10.68 3.91 30.75
N PRO A 298 10.44 5.19 30.40
CA PRO A 298 9.12 5.63 29.95
C PRO A 298 8.80 5.12 28.54
N ILE A 299 7.57 4.65 28.35
CA ILE A 299 6.96 4.36 27.06
C ILE A 299 5.75 5.28 26.88
N PHE A 300 5.81 6.14 25.87
CA PHE A 300 4.69 6.99 25.48
C PHE A 300 3.80 6.23 24.53
N LYS A 301 2.53 6.04 24.86
CA LYS A 301 1.54 5.42 23.97
C LYS A 301 0.51 6.44 23.57
N ILE A 302 0.23 6.53 22.29
CA ILE A 302 -0.80 7.41 21.73
C ILE A 302 -1.72 6.54 20.88
N PHE A 303 -3.01 6.58 21.17
CA PHE A 303 -4.03 5.90 20.40
C PHE A 303 -4.77 6.95 19.57
N ALA A 304 -4.93 6.68 18.28
CA ALA A 304 -5.55 7.60 17.34
C ALA A 304 -6.59 6.89 16.48
N GLU A 305 -7.67 7.59 16.16
CA GLU A 305 -8.64 7.14 15.17
C GLU A 305 -8.05 7.27 13.76
N THR A 306 -8.30 6.29 12.91
CA THR A 306 -7.77 6.27 11.54
C THR A 306 -8.87 6.54 10.52
N ILE A 307 -8.45 6.92 9.32
CA ILE A 307 -9.35 7.06 8.17
C ILE A 307 -9.94 5.73 7.69
N TYR A 308 -9.52 4.59 8.24
CA TYR A 308 -9.89 3.25 7.76
C TYR A 308 -10.87 2.54 8.70
N PRO A 309 -12.12 2.28 8.28
CA PRO A 309 -13.11 1.58 9.10
C PRO A 309 -12.69 0.15 9.49
N LEU A 310 -11.88 -0.52 8.65
CA LEU A 310 -11.37 -1.86 8.91
C LEU A 310 -10.32 -1.88 10.02
N ALA A 311 -9.54 -0.82 10.19
CA ALA A 311 -8.53 -0.74 11.23
C ALA A 311 -8.67 0.61 11.96
N PRO A 312 -9.79 0.84 12.68
CA PRO A 312 -10.23 2.17 13.07
C PRO A 312 -9.33 2.85 14.10
N ARG A 313 -8.43 2.10 14.74
CA ARG A 313 -7.49 2.62 15.73
C ARG A 313 -6.06 2.21 15.42
N ARG A 314 -5.15 3.14 15.59
CA ARG A 314 -3.70 2.93 15.52
C ARG A 314 -3.06 3.27 16.85
N GLU A 315 -2.16 2.42 17.30
CA GLU A 315 -1.31 2.67 18.46
C GLU A 315 0.07 3.14 17.98
N TYR A 316 0.55 4.24 18.52
CA TYR A 316 1.92 4.73 18.39
C TYR A 316 2.62 4.54 19.72
N LYS A 317 3.86 4.02 19.69
CA LYS A 317 4.72 3.85 20.86
C LYS A 317 6.03 4.56 20.63
N PHE A 318 6.44 5.31 21.63
CA PHE A 318 7.74 5.95 21.65
C PHE A 318 8.46 5.63 22.95
N GLY A 319 9.76 5.41 22.85
CA GLY A 319 10.67 5.34 23.98
C GLY A 319 11.62 6.53 23.96
N LEU A 320 12.60 6.52 24.86
CA LEU A 320 13.71 7.48 24.88
C LEU A 320 15.02 6.78 24.54
N CYS A 321 15.83 7.43 23.72
CA CYS A 321 17.24 7.14 23.56
C CYS A 321 18.04 7.63 24.78
N ASP A 322 19.30 7.20 24.90
CA ASP A 322 20.22 7.63 25.96
C ASP A 322 20.43 9.15 26.01
N ASP A 323 20.30 9.83 24.85
CA ASP A 323 20.40 11.28 24.73
C ASP A 323 19.09 12.04 25.02
N GLY A 324 18.03 11.31 25.38
CA GLY A 324 16.70 11.85 25.68
C GLY A 324 15.85 12.19 24.44
N SER A 325 16.30 11.83 23.24
CA SER A 325 15.48 11.94 22.03
C SER A 325 14.43 10.82 21.95
N LEU A 326 13.31 11.08 21.28
CA LEU A 326 12.26 10.07 21.07
C LEU A 326 12.68 9.06 19.99
N ILE A 327 12.38 7.79 20.23
CA ILE A 327 12.50 6.71 19.24
C ILE A 327 11.18 5.97 19.11
N SER A 328 10.73 5.71 17.88
CA SER A 328 9.54 4.90 17.63
C SER A 328 9.83 3.42 17.94
N LEU A 329 8.91 2.76 18.64
CA LEU A 329 9.05 1.36 19.07
C LEU A 329 8.19 0.38 18.25
N ASN A 330 7.41 0.88 17.29
CA ASN A 330 6.53 0.13 16.40
C ASN A 330 7.14 0.04 15.01
#